data_AF-A0A921KM24-F1
#
_entry.id   AF-A0A921KM24-F1
#
_cell.length_a   1.000
_cell.length_b   1.000
_cell.length_c   1.000
_cell.angle_alpha   90.00
_cell.angle_beta   90.00
_cell.angle_gamma   90.00
#
_symmetry.space_group_name_H-M   'P 1'
#
loop_
_entity.id
_entity.type
_entity.pdbx_description
1 polymer ?
#
loop_
_entity_poly.entity_id
_entity_poly.type
_entity_poly.pdbx_seq_one_letter_code
_entity_poly.pdbx_strand_id
1 'polypeptide(L)'
;MNRLEKLRAISPSDILIFDTETTGLNVGGSRRDEILSLAVMNLDGDVLFCDLLRPSERKKWPKAESINGISPSMVKDKKTIIERRSEIEPIFKSAKLYVAYNADFDLGFLRASGLDIPDRQTFDVMKEFAKIHGAWDGTHDEWSWCKLEDCAAFYGYRNFEAHDALNDVKATAHCFNSILDDFLFGEPRRRPKRVKDEFGDSYFEYGDEEFRSIVCSGYAAALSDTGKHTDYAPSSNEFQQQAKDEKDSADNQPARNHAVSDQRSTNKALVLIGSVCALVGLAITVLGAAIVGVPIAILGALLAVGARGRK
;
A
#
# COMPACT_ATOMS: atom_id res chain seq x y z
N MET A 1 29.21 -13.51 10.48
CA MET A 1 28.13 -12.65 9.97
C MET A 1 26.81 -13.40 10.02
N ASN A 2 25.85 -12.90 10.79
CA ASN A 2 24.45 -13.35 10.78
C ASN A 2 23.77 -12.96 9.43
N ARG A 3 22.52 -13.36 9.23
CA ARG A 3 21.80 -13.11 7.96
C ARG A 3 21.69 -11.61 7.65
N LEU A 4 21.35 -10.78 8.63
CA LEU A 4 21.21 -9.33 8.47
C LEU A 4 22.54 -8.68 8.08
N GLU A 5 23.63 -9.04 8.76
CA GLU A 5 24.98 -8.54 8.44
C GLU A 5 25.39 -8.92 7.02
N LYS A 6 25.06 -10.14 6.56
CA LYS A 6 25.34 -10.56 5.17
C LYS A 6 24.56 -9.74 4.16
N LEU A 7 23.28 -9.44 4.42
CA LEU A 7 22.44 -8.65 3.52
C LEU A 7 22.93 -7.19 3.46
N ARG A 8 23.24 -6.58 4.61
CA ARG A 8 23.77 -5.21 4.69
C ARG A 8 25.18 -5.06 4.12
N ALA A 9 25.94 -6.14 3.99
CA ALA A 9 27.27 -6.14 3.38
C ALA A 9 27.24 -6.12 1.84
N ILE A 10 26.08 -6.33 1.21
CA ILE A 10 25.94 -6.25 -0.25
C ILE A 10 25.85 -4.77 -0.63
N SER A 11 26.62 -4.35 -1.63
CA SER A 11 26.55 -2.97 -2.15
C SER A 11 25.13 -2.69 -2.64
N PRO A 12 24.52 -1.53 -2.31
CA PRO A 12 23.20 -1.16 -2.81
C PRO A 12 23.06 -1.25 -4.33
N SER A 13 24.12 -0.87 -5.06
CA SER A 13 24.23 -0.99 -6.53
C SER A 13 24.13 -2.43 -7.05
N ASP A 14 24.45 -3.44 -6.23
CA ASP A 14 24.43 -4.86 -6.58
C ASP A 14 23.12 -5.56 -6.16
N ILE A 15 22.19 -4.81 -5.55
CA ILE A 15 20.86 -5.28 -5.15
C ILE A 15 19.86 -4.77 -6.18
N LEU A 16 19.18 -5.69 -6.88
CA LEU A 16 18.13 -5.34 -7.82
C LEU A 16 16.76 -5.51 -7.19
N ILE A 17 15.94 -4.47 -7.34
CA ILE A 17 14.51 -4.47 -7.07
C ILE A 17 13.78 -4.43 -8.41
N PHE A 18 12.80 -5.31 -8.59
CA PHE A 18 12.05 -5.38 -9.85
C PHE A 18 10.61 -5.80 -9.63
N ASP A 19 9.77 -5.44 -10.59
CA ASP A 19 8.36 -5.77 -10.64
C ASP A 19 7.91 -5.92 -12.10
N THR A 20 6.94 -6.81 -12.34
CA THR A 20 6.31 -7.02 -13.64
C THR A 20 4.80 -6.83 -13.59
N GLU A 21 4.30 -6.11 -14.59
CA GLU A 21 2.89 -6.15 -14.94
C GLU A 21 2.68 -7.12 -16.10
N THR A 22 1.63 -7.94 -16.04
CA THR A 22 1.44 -9.05 -16.97
C THR A 22 0.02 -9.10 -17.55
N THR A 23 -0.19 -9.90 -18.59
CA THR A 23 -1.53 -10.15 -19.15
C THR A 23 -2.42 -11.03 -18.25
N GLY A 24 -1.88 -11.57 -17.16
CA GLY A 24 -2.53 -12.52 -16.26
C GLY A 24 -1.52 -13.29 -15.41
N LEU A 25 -1.97 -14.33 -14.69
CA LEU A 25 -1.16 -15.00 -13.67
C LEU A 25 -0.50 -16.31 -14.13
N ASN A 26 -0.76 -16.76 -15.36
CA ASN A 26 -0.30 -18.06 -15.82
C ASN A 26 1.09 -18.01 -16.47
N VAL A 27 2.13 -18.34 -15.70
CA VAL A 27 3.53 -18.35 -16.19
C VAL A 27 3.78 -19.40 -17.29
N GLY A 28 3.00 -20.49 -17.35
CA GLY A 28 3.35 -21.68 -18.15
C GLY A 28 2.24 -22.27 -19.02
N GLY A 29 2.59 -23.32 -19.78
CA GLY A 29 1.67 -24.09 -20.61
C GLY A 29 1.28 -23.43 -21.94
N SER A 30 0.28 -24.00 -22.61
CA SER A 30 -0.15 -23.61 -23.97
C SER A 30 -0.87 -22.26 -24.05
N ARG A 31 -1.20 -21.66 -22.91
CA ARG A 31 -1.79 -20.32 -22.80
C ARG A 31 -1.07 -19.55 -21.70
N ARG A 32 0.23 -19.35 -21.86
CA ARG A 32 1.02 -18.52 -20.95
C ARG A 32 0.62 -17.05 -21.08
N ASP A 33 0.57 -16.37 -19.96
CA ASP A 33 0.50 -14.92 -19.91
C ASP A 33 1.88 -14.33 -20.24
N GLU A 34 1.91 -13.04 -20.56
CA GLU A 34 3.10 -12.34 -21.03
C GLU A 34 3.30 -11.05 -20.26
N ILE A 35 4.55 -10.58 -20.16
CA ILE A 35 4.90 -9.32 -19.51
C ILE A 35 4.46 -8.15 -20.39
N LEU A 36 3.82 -7.16 -19.77
CA LEU A 36 3.34 -5.90 -20.32
C LEU A 36 4.16 -4.69 -19.86
N SER A 37 4.72 -4.74 -18.65
CA SER A 37 5.65 -3.73 -18.11
C SER A 37 6.71 -4.42 -17.28
N LEU A 38 7.93 -3.91 -17.33
CA LEU A 38 9.01 -4.32 -16.43
C LEU A 38 9.65 -3.05 -15.89
N ALA A 39 9.77 -2.95 -14.56
CA ALA A 39 10.61 -1.98 -13.89
C ALA A 39 11.73 -2.70 -13.13
N VAL A 40 12.94 -2.14 -13.21
CA VAL A 40 14.13 -2.62 -12.51
C VAL A 40 14.89 -1.41 -11.99
N MET A 41 15.19 -1.43 -10.70
CA MET A 41 15.93 -0.38 -10.00
C MET A 41 17.01 -1.04 -9.12
N ASN A 42 18.14 -0.40 -8.92
CA ASN A 42 19.06 -0.82 -7.85
C ASN A 42 18.63 -0.22 -6.50
N LEU A 43 19.25 -0.63 -5.40
CA LEU A 43 18.90 -0.07 -4.08
C LEU A 43 19.42 1.37 -3.88
N ASP A 44 20.35 1.86 -4.70
CA ASP A 44 20.74 3.27 -4.74
C ASP A 44 19.63 4.18 -5.31
N GLY A 45 18.62 3.59 -5.96
CA GLY A 45 17.50 4.30 -6.57
C GLY A 45 17.67 4.58 -8.07
N ASP A 46 18.73 4.08 -8.70
CA ASP A 46 18.90 4.18 -10.15
C ASP A 46 17.93 3.26 -10.86
N VAL A 47 17.09 3.83 -11.72
CA VAL A 47 16.20 3.05 -12.60
C VAL A 47 17.02 2.50 -13.76
N LEU A 48 17.27 1.20 -13.73
CA LEU A 48 18.10 0.49 -14.71
C LEU A 48 17.31 0.07 -15.95
N PHE A 49 16.02 -0.20 -15.77
CA PHE A 49 15.09 -0.48 -16.85
C PHE A 49 13.67 -0.08 -16.42
N CYS A 50 12.91 0.59 -17.28
CA CYS A 50 11.49 0.84 -17.07
C CYS A 50 10.84 1.11 -18.43
N ASP A 51 10.04 0.16 -18.93
CA ASP A 51 9.29 0.36 -20.18
C ASP A 51 8.11 -0.61 -20.26
N LEU A 52 7.15 -0.22 -21.09
CA LEU A 52 6.09 -1.10 -21.56
C LEU A 52 6.62 -2.04 -22.64
N LEU A 53 6.10 -3.26 -22.64
CA LEU A 53 6.50 -4.35 -23.51
C LEU A 53 5.29 -4.87 -24.27
N ARG A 54 5.48 -5.14 -25.56
CA ARG A 54 4.43 -5.74 -26.39
C ARG A 54 4.40 -7.25 -26.17
N PRO A 55 3.25 -7.84 -25.79
CA PRO A 55 3.11 -9.29 -25.77
C PRO A 55 3.14 -9.85 -27.20
N SER A 56 3.69 -11.05 -27.37
CA SER A 56 3.90 -11.67 -28.69
C SER A 56 2.67 -12.45 -29.16
N GLU A 57 1.90 -13.04 -28.25
CA GLU A 57 0.78 -13.94 -28.56
C GLU A 57 -0.55 -13.37 -28.05
N ARG A 58 -0.56 -12.75 -26.87
CA ARG A 58 -1.77 -12.20 -26.24
C ARG A 58 -2.22 -10.92 -26.93
N LYS A 59 -3.53 -10.86 -27.25
CA LYS A 59 -4.15 -9.71 -27.92
C LYS A 59 -5.07 -8.90 -27.03
N LYS A 60 -5.54 -9.48 -25.92
CA LYS A 60 -6.49 -8.89 -24.97
C LYS A 60 -6.29 -9.50 -23.58
N TRP A 61 -6.50 -8.71 -22.53
CA TRP A 61 -6.35 -9.12 -21.13
C TRP A 61 -7.24 -8.26 -20.20
N PRO A 62 -8.57 -8.27 -20.40
CA PRO A 62 -9.48 -7.33 -19.73
C PRO A 62 -9.41 -7.38 -18.20
N LYS A 63 -9.12 -8.56 -17.62
CA LYS A 63 -8.95 -8.69 -16.17
C LYS A 63 -7.67 -7.99 -15.68
N ALA A 64 -6.53 -8.21 -16.35
CA ALA A 64 -5.28 -7.56 -15.97
C ALA A 64 -5.33 -6.06 -16.26
N GLU A 65 -5.91 -5.65 -17.40
CA GLU A 65 -6.08 -4.24 -17.76
C GLU A 65 -6.93 -3.48 -16.73
N SER A 66 -7.95 -4.12 -16.13
CA SER A 66 -8.73 -3.51 -15.05
C SER A 66 -7.97 -3.29 -13.74
N ILE A 67 -6.80 -3.93 -13.59
CA ILE A 67 -5.94 -3.86 -12.40
C ILE A 67 -4.80 -2.88 -12.65
N ASN A 68 -4.02 -3.09 -13.71
CA ASN A 68 -2.81 -2.30 -14.00
C ASN A 68 -3.00 -1.18 -15.03
N GLY A 69 -4.19 -1.05 -15.63
CA GLY A 69 -4.50 0.01 -16.59
C GLY A 69 -3.76 -0.10 -17.94
N ILE A 70 -2.96 -1.15 -18.17
CA ILE A 70 -2.18 -1.27 -19.42
C ILE A 70 -3.08 -1.81 -20.52
N SER A 71 -3.49 -0.98 -21.46
CA SER A 71 -4.33 -1.40 -22.59
C SER A 71 -3.51 -1.97 -23.76
N PRO A 72 -4.10 -2.82 -24.64
CA PRO A 72 -3.45 -3.26 -25.88
C PRO A 72 -2.96 -2.09 -26.75
N SER A 73 -3.65 -0.95 -26.71
CA SER A 73 -3.29 0.23 -27.51
C SER A 73 -2.00 0.90 -27.04
N MET A 74 -1.68 0.81 -25.74
CA MET A 74 -0.46 1.38 -25.15
C MET A 74 0.79 0.57 -25.52
N VAL A 75 0.65 -0.74 -25.73
CA VAL A 75 1.77 -1.65 -26.00
C VAL A 75 1.94 -2.03 -27.47
N LYS A 76 0.98 -1.71 -28.35
CA LYS A 76 0.96 -2.18 -29.76
C LYS A 76 2.24 -1.87 -30.56
N ASP A 77 2.85 -0.71 -30.30
CA ASP A 77 4.03 -0.21 -31.01
C ASP A 77 5.32 -0.38 -30.19
N LYS A 78 5.23 -1.05 -29.02
CA LYS A 78 6.38 -1.32 -28.15
C LYS A 78 7.18 -2.52 -28.65
N LYS A 79 8.42 -2.60 -28.20
CA LYS A 79 9.26 -3.78 -28.39
C LYS A 79 8.78 -4.91 -27.48
N THR A 80 8.91 -6.15 -27.94
CA THR A 80 8.74 -7.35 -27.11
C THR A 80 9.88 -7.49 -26.12
N ILE A 81 9.69 -8.28 -25.07
CA ILE A 81 10.74 -8.54 -24.08
C ILE A 81 11.99 -9.20 -24.69
N ILE A 82 11.82 -10.07 -25.68
CA ILE A 82 12.94 -10.71 -26.39
C ILE A 82 13.72 -9.70 -27.23
N GLU A 83 13.05 -8.72 -27.86
CA GLU A 83 13.72 -7.62 -28.56
C GLU A 83 14.49 -6.69 -27.61
N ARG A 84 14.17 -6.69 -26.31
CA ARG A 84 14.90 -5.95 -25.25
C ARG A 84 15.91 -6.81 -24.49
N ARG A 85 16.11 -8.08 -24.88
CA ARG A 85 16.98 -9.03 -24.17
C ARG A 85 18.37 -8.47 -23.87
N SER A 86 19.02 -7.85 -24.85
CA SER A 86 20.38 -7.32 -24.72
C SER A 86 20.51 -6.18 -23.71
N GLU A 87 19.40 -5.54 -23.35
CA GLU A 87 19.34 -4.49 -22.33
C GLU A 87 19.04 -5.10 -20.95
N ILE A 88 18.14 -6.08 -20.89
CA ILE A 88 17.63 -6.64 -19.63
C ILE A 88 18.59 -7.66 -19.01
N GLU A 89 19.09 -8.64 -19.78
CA GLU A 89 19.89 -9.74 -19.21
C GLU A 89 21.17 -9.27 -18.50
N PRO A 90 21.96 -8.31 -19.02
CA PRO A 90 23.15 -7.84 -18.33
C PRO A 90 22.86 -7.25 -16.94
N ILE A 91 21.70 -6.56 -16.80
CA ILE A 91 21.26 -5.98 -15.52
C ILE A 91 21.12 -7.11 -14.49
N PHE A 92 20.28 -8.11 -14.77
CA PHE A 92 20.07 -9.25 -13.87
C PHE A 92 21.35 -10.06 -13.61
N LYS A 93 22.18 -10.26 -14.64
CA LYS A 93 23.47 -10.97 -14.52
C LYS A 93 24.46 -10.27 -13.57
N SER A 94 24.42 -8.94 -13.52
CA SER A 94 25.31 -8.14 -12.66
C SER A 94 24.94 -8.17 -11.17
N ALA A 95 23.69 -8.48 -10.84
CA ALA A 95 23.18 -8.47 -9.48
C ALA A 95 23.78 -9.57 -8.60
N LYS A 96 23.93 -9.27 -7.30
CA LYS A 96 24.23 -10.24 -6.25
C LYS A 96 22.98 -10.69 -5.50
N LEU A 97 21.99 -9.80 -5.37
CA LEU A 97 20.72 -10.07 -4.69
C LEU A 97 19.55 -9.60 -5.54
N TYR A 98 18.54 -10.46 -5.65
CA TYR A 98 17.23 -10.12 -6.19
C TYR A 98 16.27 -9.80 -5.05
N VAL A 99 15.53 -8.71 -5.18
CA VAL A 99 14.49 -8.29 -4.25
C VAL A 99 13.22 -8.02 -5.06
N ALA A 100 12.11 -8.62 -4.67
CA ALA A 100 10.81 -8.36 -5.28
C ALA A 100 9.70 -8.70 -4.28
N TYR A 101 8.49 -8.24 -4.54
CA TYR A 101 7.31 -8.61 -3.77
C TYR A 101 6.64 -9.79 -4.47
N ASN A 102 6.72 -11.00 -3.90
CA ASN A 102 6.36 -12.26 -4.59
C ASN A 102 7.33 -12.64 -5.72
N ALA A 103 8.64 -12.61 -5.44
CA ALA A 103 9.72 -12.71 -6.41
C ALA A 103 9.65 -13.91 -7.38
N ASP A 104 9.10 -15.05 -6.94
CA ASP A 104 8.98 -16.25 -7.79
C ASP A 104 8.04 -16.01 -8.98
N PHE A 105 7.06 -15.12 -8.83
CA PHE A 105 6.14 -14.73 -9.90
C PHE A 105 6.89 -14.00 -11.01
N ASP A 106 7.54 -12.88 -10.70
CA ASP A 106 8.28 -12.06 -11.66
C ASP A 106 9.42 -12.83 -12.32
N LEU A 107 10.23 -13.54 -11.51
CA LEU A 107 11.31 -14.38 -12.03
C LEU A 107 10.79 -15.51 -12.91
N GLY A 108 9.62 -16.06 -12.57
CA GLY A 108 8.91 -17.05 -13.39
C GLY A 108 8.58 -16.48 -14.77
N PHE A 109 7.95 -15.30 -14.82
CA PHE A 109 7.62 -14.62 -16.07
C PHE A 109 8.86 -14.25 -16.89
N LEU A 110 9.89 -13.67 -16.27
CA LEU A 110 11.12 -13.29 -16.95
C LEU A 110 11.81 -14.49 -17.61
N ARG A 111 11.94 -15.61 -16.89
CA ARG A 111 12.54 -16.84 -17.44
C ARG A 111 11.64 -17.49 -18.49
N ALA A 112 10.33 -17.57 -18.25
CA ALA A 112 9.36 -18.13 -19.21
C ALA A 112 9.28 -17.33 -20.51
N SER A 113 9.64 -16.04 -20.48
CA SER A 113 9.77 -15.18 -21.64
C SER A 113 10.94 -15.56 -22.56
N GLY A 114 11.86 -16.40 -22.09
CA GLY A 114 13.07 -16.80 -22.81
C GLY A 114 14.27 -15.88 -22.56
N LEU A 115 14.28 -15.14 -21.45
CA LEU A 115 15.48 -14.45 -20.97
C LEU A 115 16.37 -15.39 -20.15
N ASP A 116 17.68 -15.27 -20.31
CA ASP A 116 18.68 -15.94 -19.48
C ASP A 116 18.89 -15.15 -18.17
N ILE A 117 18.03 -15.41 -17.19
CA ILE A 117 18.10 -14.82 -15.85
C ILE A 117 18.73 -15.83 -14.89
N PRO A 118 19.97 -15.59 -14.40
CA PRO A 118 20.65 -16.55 -13.55
C PRO A 118 20.00 -16.64 -12.18
N ASP A 119 20.13 -17.80 -11.54
CA ASP A 119 19.78 -17.95 -10.14
C ASP A 119 20.72 -17.11 -9.27
N ARG A 120 20.11 -16.31 -8.39
CA ARG A 120 20.80 -15.50 -7.39
C ARG A 120 20.15 -15.74 -6.04
N GLN A 121 20.79 -15.24 -4.99
CA GLN A 121 20.10 -15.09 -3.72
C GLN A 121 18.89 -14.19 -3.95
N THR A 122 17.74 -14.59 -3.42
CA THR A 122 16.47 -13.84 -3.54
C THR A 122 15.95 -13.49 -2.15
N PHE A 123 15.54 -12.24 -1.99
CA PHE A 123 14.79 -11.75 -0.84
C PHE A 123 13.38 -11.42 -1.30
N ASP A 124 12.42 -12.24 -0.87
CA ASP A 124 11.01 -12.01 -1.18
C ASP A 124 10.38 -11.19 -0.05
N VAL A 125 10.11 -9.92 -0.34
CA VAL A 125 9.57 -8.95 0.64
C VAL A 125 8.23 -9.42 1.20
N MET A 126 7.39 -10.06 0.38
CA MET A 126 6.09 -10.58 0.81
C MET A 126 6.25 -11.66 1.87
N LYS A 127 7.15 -12.62 1.63
CA LYS A 127 7.38 -13.76 2.53
C LYS A 127 8.07 -13.33 3.83
N GLU A 128 8.98 -12.35 3.77
CA GLU A 128 9.61 -11.82 4.97
C GLU A 128 8.64 -10.97 5.80
N PHE A 129 7.83 -10.14 5.14
CA PHE A 129 6.81 -9.36 5.83
C PHE A 129 5.70 -10.21 6.43
N ALA A 130 5.30 -11.31 5.79
CA ALA A 130 4.34 -12.25 6.36
C ALA A 130 4.80 -12.78 7.73
N LYS A 131 6.10 -13.00 7.95
CA LYS A 131 6.63 -13.44 9.25
C LYS A 131 6.53 -12.35 10.34
N ILE A 132 6.47 -11.09 9.94
CA ILE A 132 6.37 -9.93 10.83
C ILE A 132 4.89 -9.66 11.12
N HIS A 133 4.06 -9.51 10.09
CA HIS A 133 2.70 -9.00 10.20
C HIS A 133 1.60 -10.02 9.88
N GLY A 134 1.93 -11.09 9.16
CA GLY A 134 0.96 -12.08 8.72
C GLY A 134 0.20 -12.74 9.87
N ALA A 135 -1.05 -13.12 9.59
CA ALA A 135 -1.79 -14.03 10.44
C ALA A 135 -1.23 -15.45 10.30
N TRP A 136 -1.33 -16.26 11.34
CA TRP A 136 -0.90 -17.66 11.25
C TRP A 136 -1.94 -18.49 10.50
N ASP A 137 -1.54 -19.14 9.40
CA ASP A 137 -2.35 -20.10 8.66
C ASP A 137 -2.01 -21.52 9.11
N GLY A 138 -2.85 -22.07 9.98
CA GLY A 138 -2.68 -23.42 10.51
C GLY A 138 -2.92 -24.57 9.52
N THR A 139 -3.48 -24.29 8.34
CA THR A 139 -3.70 -25.27 7.27
C THR A 139 -2.46 -25.46 6.44
N HIS A 140 -1.81 -24.34 6.07
CA HIS A 140 -0.61 -24.35 5.24
C HIS A 140 0.70 -24.36 6.05
N ASP A 141 0.60 -24.23 7.38
CA ASP A 141 1.73 -24.19 8.30
C ASP A 141 2.68 -22.99 8.08
N GLU A 142 2.11 -21.86 7.66
CA GLU A 142 2.84 -20.66 7.28
C GLU A 142 2.14 -19.38 7.74
N TRP A 143 2.85 -18.26 7.64
CA TRP A 143 2.23 -16.96 7.84
C TRP A 143 1.55 -16.50 6.56
N SER A 144 0.28 -16.08 6.66
CA SER A 144 -0.49 -15.59 5.54
C SER A 144 0.19 -14.38 4.88
N TRP A 145 0.25 -14.42 3.55
CA TRP A 145 0.83 -13.35 2.75
C TRP A 145 -0.02 -12.09 2.85
N CYS A 146 0.65 -10.94 2.86
CA CYS A 146 0.01 -9.61 2.90
C CYS A 146 0.17 -8.93 1.54
N LYS A 147 -0.65 -7.92 1.24
CA LYS A 147 -0.47 -7.10 0.03
C LYS A 147 0.69 -6.12 0.18
N LEU A 148 1.27 -5.69 -0.95
CA LEU A 148 2.36 -4.71 -0.93
C LEU A 148 1.89 -3.39 -0.30
N GLU A 149 0.66 -2.97 -0.60
CA GLU A 149 0.05 -1.76 -0.05
C GLU A 149 -0.07 -1.84 1.48
N ASP A 150 -0.38 -3.01 2.03
CA ASP A 150 -0.46 -3.23 3.48
C ASP A 150 0.93 -3.17 4.12
N CYS A 151 1.94 -3.80 3.48
CA CYS A 151 3.33 -3.76 3.90
C CYS A 151 3.89 -2.33 3.89
N ALA A 152 3.67 -1.62 2.79
CA ALA A 152 4.09 -0.24 2.62
C ALA A 152 3.40 0.66 3.66
N ALA A 153 2.08 0.52 3.84
CA ALA A 153 1.34 1.29 4.83
C ALA A 153 1.79 1.00 6.28
N PHE A 154 2.15 -0.25 6.59
CA PHE A 154 2.71 -0.64 7.90
C PHE A 154 4.01 0.11 8.19
N TYR A 155 4.89 0.26 7.19
CA TYR A 155 6.14 1.02 7.30
C TYR A 155 6.03 2.50 6.92
N GLY A 156 4.82 3.06 6.89
CA GLY A 156 4.60 4.49 6.69
C GLY A 156 4.71 4.98 5.23
N TYR A 157 4.90 4.11 4.25
CA TYR A 157 4.89 4.44 2.83
C TYR A 157 3.46 4.32 2.27
N ARG A 158 2.77 5.46 2.17
CA ARG A 158 1.33 5.53 1.84
C ARG A 158 1.07 6.27 0.55
N ASN A 159 -0.08 5.98 -0.07
CA ASN A 159 -0.63 6.69 -1.23
C ASN A 159 0.26 6.68 -2.48
N PHE A 160 0.96 5.57 -2.75
CA PHE A 160 1.56 5.35 -4.06
C PHE A 160 0.52 4.78 -5.03
N GLU A 161 0.69 5.04 -6.32
CA GLU A 161 -0.18 4.47 -7.35
C GLU A 161 0.25 3.01 -7.57
N ALA A 162 -0.43 2.08 -6.89
CA ALA A 162 -0.19 0.64 -7.00
C ALA A 162 -0.60 0.10 -8.38
N HIS A 163 -0.01 -1.03 -8.77
CA HIS A 163 -0.17 -1.62 -10.11
C HIS A 163 0.44 -0.78 -11.23
N ASP A 164 1.46 0.00 -10.87
CA ASP A 164 2.46 0.57 -11.77
C ASP A 164 3.82 0.01 -11.34
N ALA A 165 4.49 -0.70 -12.26
CA ALA A 165 5.70 -1.45 -11.93
C ALA A 165 6.80 -0.61 -11.27
N LEU A 166 6.96 0.67 -11.66
CA LEU A 166 7.99 1.51 -11.07
C LEU A 166 7.62 1.98 -9.65
N ASN A 167 6.36 2.34 -9.43
CA ASN A 167 5.87 2.68 -8.11
C ASN A 167 5.91 1.47 -7.16
N ASP A 168 5.61 0.27 -7.66
CA ASP A 168 5.66 -0.97 -6.90
C ASP A 168 7.11 -1.36 -6.57
N VAL A 169 8.06 -1.14 -7.48
CA VAL A 169 9.50 -1.27 -7.20
C VAL A 169 9.96 -0.32 -6.09
N LYS A 170 9.54 0.95 -6.12
CA LYS A 170 9.89 1.94 -5.08
C LYS A 170 9.29 1.56 -3.72
N ALA A 171 8.02 1.16 -3.69
CA ALA A 171 7.37 0.68 -2.49
C ALA A 171 8.08 -0.57 -1.94
N THR A 172 8.43 -1.52 -2.82
CA THR A 172 9.16 -2.74 -2.46
C THR A 172 10.54 -2.42 -1.88
N ALA A 173 11.28 -1.46 -2.45
CA ALA A 173 12.57 -1.02 -1.92
C ALA A 173 12.43 -0.37 -0.53
N HIS A 174 11.40 0.44 -0.31
CA HIS A 174 11.08 1.01 1.01
C HIS A 174 10.80 -0.09 2.03
N CYS A 175 9.94 -1.05 1.67
CA CYS A 175 9.58 -2.18 2.52
C CYS A 175 10.80 -3.07 2.83
N PHE A 176 11.65 -3.33 1.84
CA PHE A 176 12.89 -4.09 2.03
C PHE A 176 13.79 -3.44 3.09
N ASN A 177 14.10 -2.16 2.95
CA ASN A 177 14.91 -1.44 3.95
C ASN A 177 14.26 -1.44 5.33
N SER A 178 12.95 -1.19 5.38
CA SER A 178 12.20 -1.15 6.64
C SER A 178 12.17 -2.50 7.34
N ILE A 179 12.03 -3.61 6.60
CA ILE A 179 12.12 -4.97 7.15
C ILE A 179 13.52 -5.25 7.72
N LEU A 180 14.59 -4.83 7.05
CA LEU A 180 15.95 -5.03 7.58
C LEU A 180 16.21 -4.27 8.89
N ASP A 181 15.45 -3.19 9.12
CA ASP A 181 15.49 -2.40 10.35
C ASP A 181 14.44 -2.84 11.39
N ASP A 182 13.53 -3.74 11.02
CA ASP A 182 12.51 -4.28 11.92
C ASP A 182 13.13 -5.26 12.93
N PHE A 183 12.79 -5.07 14.21
CA PHE A 183 13.31 -5.90 15.30
C PHE A 183 12.94 -7.38 15.15
N LEU A 184 11.81 -7.69 14.50
CA LEU A 184 11.33 -9.05 14.24
C LEU A 184 12.05 -9.72 13.06
N PHE A 185 12.85 -9.01 12.28
CA PHE A 185 13.63 -9.62 11.20
C PHE A 185 14.77 -10.50 11.74
N GLY A 186 15.41 -10.06 12.83
CA GLY A 186 16.46 -10.80 13.53
C GLY A 186 15.90 -11.91 14.43
N GLU A 187 14.74 -11.67 15.03
CA GLU A 187 14.03 -12.59 15.92
C GLU A 187 12.58 -12.79 15.43
N PRO A 188 12.36 -13.71 14.47
CA PRO A 188 11.04 -13.94 13.90
C PRO A 188 10.03 -14.33 14.98
N ARG A 189 8.77 -13.89 14.78
CA ARG A 189 7.65 -14.29 15.62
C ARG A 189 7.60 -15.80 15.80
N ARG A 190 7.35 -16.24 17.02
CA ARG A 190 7.19 -17.65 17.36
C ARG A 190 5.87 -18.15 16.77
N ARG A 191 5.93 -19.37 16.26
CA ARG A 191 4.73 -20.08 15.80
C ARG A 191 3.78 -20.29 16.98
N PRO A 192 2.49 -19.95 16.86
CA PRO A 192 1.52 -20.21 17.91
C PRO A 192 1.36 -21.71 18.15
N LYS A 193 1.12 -22.09 19.41
CA LYS A 193 0.89 -23.49 19.78
C LYS A 193 -0.57 -23.84 19.57
N ARG A 194 -0.83 -25.00 18.98
CA ARG A 194 -2.19 -25.53 18.90
C ARG A 194 -2.54 -26.19 20.24
N VAL A 195 -3.55 -25.67 20.91
CA VAL A 195 -4.03 -26.17 22.21
C VAL A 195 -5.49 -26.57 22.09
N LYS A 196 -5.98 -27.31 23.09
CA LYS A 196 -7.40 -27.67 23.22
C LYS A 196 -7.94 -27.08 24.50
N ASP A 197 -9.15 -26.56 24.46
CA ASP A 197 -9.85 -26.16 25.68
C ASP A 197 -10.44 -27.37 26.42
N GLU A 198 -11.13 -27.09 27.52
CA GLU A 198 -11.83 -28.08 28.35
C GLU A 198 -13.01 -28.77 27.63
N PHE A 199 -13.51 -28.17 26.54
CA PHE A 199 -14.57 -28.73 25.70
C PHE A 199 -14.01 -29.57 24.53
N GLY A 200 -12.69 -29.58 24.35
CA GLY A 200 -11.99 -30.29 23.28
C GLY A 200 -11.84 -29.50 21.99
N ASP A 201 -12.28 -28.24 21.97
CA ASP A 201 -12.16 -27.35 20.82
C ASP A 201 -10.71 -26.87 20.70
N SER A 202 -10.18 -26.93 19.48
CA SER A 202 -8.80 -26.53 19.22
C SER A 202 -8.71 -25.06 18.87
N TYR A 203 -7.81 -24.33 19.54
CA TYR A 203 -7.46 -22.95 19.23
C TYR A 203 -5.95 -22.75 19.22
N PHE A 204 -5.51 -21.61 18.68
CA PHE A 204 -4.10 -21.22 18.67
C PHE A 204 -3.80 -20.32 19.86
N GLU A 205 -2.91 -20.79 20.73
CA GLU A 205 -2.36 -20.02 21.84
C GLU A 205 -1.10 -19.27 21.35
N TYR A 206 -1.17 -17.95 21.42
CA TYR A 206 -0.08 -17.04 21.18
C TYR A 206 0.52 -16.69 22.55
N GLY A 207 1.83 -16.83 22.73
CA GLY A 207 2.46 -16.53 24.02
C GLY A 207 2.19 -15.09 24.47
N ASP A 208 1.86 -14.90 25.75
CA ASP A 208 1.23 -13.69 26.31
C ASP A 208 1.97 -12.36 26.11
N GLU A 209 3.25 -12.38 25.73
CA GLU A 209 4.04 -11.17 25.41
C GLU A 209 3.99 -10.76 23.92
N GLU A 210 3.74 -11.70 23.00
CA GLU A 210 3.68 -11.41 21.56
C GLU A 210 2.42 -10.64 21.19
N PHE A 211 1.26 -10.96 21.79
CA PHE A 211 0.00 -10.31 21.43
C PHE A 211 -0.03 -8.82 21.79
N ARG A 212 0.58 -8.41 22.92
CA ARG A 212 0.51 -7.01 23.39
C ARG A 212 1.44 -6.08 22.62
N SER A 213 2.56 -6.56 22.08
CA SER A 213 3.45 -5.72 21.26
C SER A 213 2.98 -5.63 19.82
N ILE A 214 2.40 -6.70 19.24
CA ILE A 214 1.97 -6.73 17.83
C ILE A 214 0.80 -5.76 17.54
N VAL A 215 -0.07 -5.51 18.53
CA VAL A 215 -1.16 -4.52 18.39
C VAL A 215 -0.65 -3.09 18.66
N CYS A 216 0.45 -2.92 19.41
CA CYS A 216 1.02 -1.61 19.77
C CYS A 216 2.21 -1.17 18.91
N SER A 217 2.84 -2.07 18.13
CA SER A 217 4.08 -1.82 17.39
C SER A 217 3.87 -1.11 16.06
N GLY A 218 2.64 -0.70 15.74
CA GLY A 218 2.39 0.12 14.56
C GLY A 218 2.95 1.52 14.74
N TYR A 219 4.27 1.73 14.80
CA TYR A 219 4.94 3.03 14.62
C TYR A 219 4.48 4.16 15.59
N ALA A 220 3.54 3.89 16.50
CA ALA A 220 2.77 4.87 17.27
C ALA A 220 3.35 5.13 18.67
N ALA A 221 4.11 4.17 19.22
CA ALA A 221 4.83 4.38 20.47
C ALA A 221 6.10 5.23 20.28
N ALA A 222 6.86 5.03 19.20
CA ALA A 222 8.13 5.75 18.96
C ALA A 222 7.95 7.24 18.61
N LEU A 223 6.80 7.63 18.03
CA LEU A 223 6.45 9.03 17.81
C LEU A 223 5.78 9.69 19.03
N SER A 224 5.31 8.92 20.00
CA SER A 224 4.79 9.48 21.26
C SER A 224 5.90 9.95 22.20
N ASP A 225 7.14 9.46 22.02
CA ASP A 225 8.29 9.73 22.89
C ASP A 225 9.22 10.85 22.36
N THR A 226 9.03 11.30 21.12
CA THR A 226 9.85 12.37 20.50
C THR A 226 9.22 13.76 20.59
N GLY A 227 8.15 13.93 21.37
CA GLY A 227 7.43 15.20 21.48
C GLY A 227 6.92 15.51 22.87
N LYS A 228 7.80 15.66 23.87
CA LYS A 228 7.56 16.44 25.11
C LYS A 228 8.84 16.63 25.93
N HIS A 229 9.71 17.52 25.47
CA HIS A 229 10.52 18.34 26.36
C HIS A 229 10.06 19.78 26.20
N THR A 230 9.00 20.15 26.91
CA THR A 230 8.78 21.51 27.41
C THR A 230 7.96 21.39 28.70
N ASP A 231 8.62 21.72 29.80
CA ASP A 231 8.05 21.84 31.12
C ASP A 231 7.04 22.99 31.16
N TYR A 232 5.76 22.68 31.43
CA TYR A 232 4.93 23.39 32.41
C TYR A 232 3.54 22.73 32.49
N ALA A 233 3.19 22.17 33.64
CA ALA A 233 1.79 22.00 34.04
C ALA A 233 1.30 23.32 34.66
N PRO A 234 0.03 23.73 34.47
CA PRO A 234 -0.92 23.37 35.53
C PRO A 234 -2.37 23.07 35.08
N SER A 235 -2.99 22.28 35.97
CA SER A 235 -4.40 22.03 36.32
C SER A 235 -5.57 22.54 35.46
N SER A 236 -6.52 21.61 35.27
CA SER A 236 -7.99 21.76 35.29
C SER A 236 -8.57 23.17 35.44
N ASN A 237 -9.20 23.68 34.37
CA ASN A 237 -10.63 24.05 34.40
C ASN A 237 -11.14 24.45 33.00
N GLU A 238 -12.31 23.90 32.69
CA GLU A 238 -13.42 24.53 31.95
C GLU A 238 -13.19 25.01 30.50
N PHE A 239 -13.74 24.21 29.58
CA PHE A 239 -14.68 24.62 28.53
C PHE A 239 -14.92 26.15 28.39
N GLN A 240 -14.46 26.75 27.29
CA GLN A 240 -15.32 27.35 26.23
C GLN A 240 -14.53 28.00 25.07
N GLN A 241 -15.03 27.76 23.84
CA GLN A 241 -15.03 28.60 22.62
C GLN A 241 -13.79 28.77 21.68
N GLN A 242 -13.81 28.00 20.58
CA GLN A 242 -13.70 28.29 19.12
C GLN A 242 -12.88 29.47 18.49
N ALA A 243 -11.92 29.09 17.63
CA ALA A 243 -11.74 29.32 16.15
C ALA A 243 -11.83 30.72 15.48
N LYS A 244 -10.78 31.10 14.71
CA LYS A 244 -10.82 31.30 13.22
C LYS A 244 -9.47 31.68 12.57
N ASP A 245 -9.35 31.27 11.30
CA ASP A 245 -8.17 31.15 10.41
C ASP A 245 -7.61 32.46 9.76
N GLU A 246 -6.45 32.31 9.10
CA GLU A 246 -5.72 33.25 8.22
C GLU A 246 -6.58 33.89 7.09
N LYS A 247 -6.31 35.17 6.72
CA LYS A 247 -5.64 35.54 5.44
C LYS A 247 -5.52 37.03 5.08
N ASP A 248 -4.32 37.34 4.57
CA ASP A 248 -3.87 38.28 3.51
C ASP A 248 -3.80 39.83 3.64
N SER A 249 -2.53 40.29 3.63
CA SER A 249 -1.87 41.50 3.08
C SER A 249 -2.26 42.95 3.48
N ALA A 250 -1.19 43.69 3.84
CA ALA A 250 -0.90 45.12 3.68
C ALA A 250 -1.51 46.17 4.64
N ASP A 251 -0.67 46.48 5.65
CA ASP A 251 -0.26 47.78 6.19
C ASP A 251 -1.21 48.72 6.99
N ASN A 252 -0.62 49.12 8.12
CA ASN A 252 -0.84 50.26 9.02
C ASN A 252 -1.81 50.17 10.25
N GLN A 253 -1.20 50.42 11.42
CA GLN A 253 -1.70 50.47 12.82
C GLN A 253 -2.57 51.72 13.16
N PRO A 254 -3.10 51.91 14.40
CA PRO A 254 -3.23 51.02 15.58
C PRO A 254 -4.63 51.04 16.31
N ALA A 255 -4.83 50.00 17.15
CA ALA A 255 -5.55 49.94 18.44
C ALA A 255 -7.04 50.36 18.58
N ARG A 256 -7.93 49.40 18.89
CA ARG A 256 -8.85 49.37 20.08
C ARG A 256 -9.79 48.15 20.07
N ASN A 257 -10.13 47.70 21.28
CA ASN A 257 -11.02 46.59 21.66
C ASN A 257 -12.45 46.68 21.07
N HIS A 258 -13.08 45.53 20.70
CA HIS A 258 -14.44 45.14 21.12
C HIS A 258 -14.93 43.77 20.58
N ALA A 259 -15.58 43.02 21.48
CA ALA A 259 -16.62 41.97 21.40
C ALA A 259 -16.93 41.21 20.08
N VAL A 260 -16.97 39.88 20.19
CA VAL A 260 -17.36 38.89 19.17
C VAL A 260 -18.88 38.62 19.18
N SER A 261 -19.51 38.59 18.00
CA SER A 261 -20.83 37.97 17.75
C SER A 261 -20.70 36.87 16.69
N ASP A 262 -21.21 35.68 16.98
CA ASP A 262 -21.08 34.45 16.16
C ASP A 262 -22.18 34.34 15.08
N GLN A 263 -21.78 34.17 13.82
CA GLN A 263 -22.68 33.83 12.70
C GLN A 263 -22.00 32.76 11.82
N ARG A 264 -22.54 31.53 11.81
CA ARG A 264 -22.13 30.43 10.93
C ARG A 264 -22.75 30.58 9.53
N SER A 265 -21.92 30.68 8.50
CA SER A 265 -22.34 30.81 7.10
C SER A 265 -22.71 29.47 6.44
N THR A 266 -23.79 29.45 5.66
CA THR A 266 -24.27 28.30 4.86
C THR A 266 -23.25 27.84 3.81
N ASN A 267 -22.91 26.54 3.78
CA ASN A 267 -22.03 25.96 2.75
C ASN A 267 -22.85 25.44 1.56
N LYS A 268 -22.96 26.26 0.51
CA LYS A 268 -23.78 25.99 -0.68
C LYS A 268 -23.39 24.70 -1.43
N ALA A 269 -22.11 24.31 -1.40
CA ALA A 269 -21.63 23.10 -2.07
C ALA A 269 -22.16 21.83 -1.38
N LEU A 270 -22.12 21.78 -0.04
CA LEU A 270 -22.69 20.65 0.70
C LEU A 270 -24.21 20.55 0.54
N VAL A 271 -24.91 21.69 0.46
CA VAL A 271 -26.36 21.70 0.21
C VAL A 271 -26.68 21.08 -1.15
N LEU A 272 -25.88 21.38 -2.18
CA LEU A 272 -26.05 20.84 -3.52
C LEU A 272 -25.78 19.33 -3.54
N ILE A 273 -24.66 18.88 -2.96
CA ILE A 273 -24.29 17.45 -2.90
C ILE A 273 -25.37 16.65 -2.15
N GLY A 274 -25.80 17.12 -0.98
CA GLY A 274 -26.87 16.47 -0.23
C GLY A 274 -28.19 16.37 -1.01
N SER A 275 -28.56 17.43 -1.74
CA SER A 275 -29.78 17.45 -2.55
C SER A 275 -29.72 16.45 -3.71
N VAL A 276 -28.55 16.32 -4.37
CA VAL A 276 -28.34 15.34 -5.45
C VAL A 276 -28.40 13.91 -4.89
N CYS A 277 -27.73 13.63 -3.78
CA CYS A 277 -27.80 12.33 -3.11
C CYS A 277 -29.23 11.94 -2.71
N ALA A 278 -30.02 12.92 -2.23
CA ALA A 278 -31.41 12.70 -1.86
C ALA A 278 -32.26 12.25 -3.06
N LEU A 279 -32.10 12.92 -4.21
CA LEU A 279 -32.83 12.61 -5.44
C LEU A 279 -32.44 11.25 -6.03
N VAL A 280 -31.14 10.91 -6.01
CA VAL A 280 -30.64 9.61 -6.47
C VAL A 280 -31.18 8.48 -5.59
N GLY A 281 -31.18 8.65 -4.26
CA GLY A 281 -31.77 7.68 -3.34
C GLY A 281 -33.27 7.47 -3.57
N LEU A 282 -34.02 8.54 -3.86
CA LEU A 282 -35.45 8.46 -4.19
C LEU A 282 -35.68 7.68 -5.49
N ALA A 283 -34.88 7.94 -6.53
CA ALA A 283 -34.97 7.25 -7.81
C ALA A 283 -34.68 5.74 -7.67
N ILE A 284 -33.65 5.37 -6.91
CA ILE A 284 -33.32 3.96 -6.61
C ILE A 284 -34.45 3.28 -5.85
N THR A 285 -35.12 4.00 -4.95
CA THR A 285 -36.28 3.48 -4.20
C THR A 285 -37.46 3.18 -5.14
N VAL A 286 -37.77 4.10 -6.06
CA VAL A 286 -38.87 3.96 -7.04
C VAL A 286 -38.59 2.82 -8.03
N LEU A 287 -37.32 2.56 -8.36
CA LEU A 287 -36.89 1.46 -9.24
C LEU A 287 -36.86 0.08 -8.55
N GLY A 288 -37.42 -0.06 -7.34
CA GLY A 288 -37.64 -1.35 -6.68
C GLY A 288 -36.53 -1.78 -5.70
N ALA A 289 -35.50 -0.96 -5.49
CA ALA A 289 -34.40 -1.23 -4.57
C ALA A 289 -34.52 -0.43 -3.26
N ALA A 290 -35.68 -0.49 -2.61
CA ALA A 290 -36.01 0.35 -1.45
C ALA A 290 -35.05 0.18 -0.25
N ILE A 291 -34.49 -1.02 -0.04
CA ILE A 291 -33.52 -1.30 1.03
C ILE A 291 -32.25 -0.44 0.90
N VAL A 292 -31.87 -0.11 -0.35
CA VAL A 292 -30.67 0.69 -0.65
C VAL A 292 -31.03 2.17 -0.87
N GLY A 293 -32.15 2.43 -1.54
CA GLY A 293 -32.55 3.80 -1.90
C GLY A 293 -32.99 4.66 -0.71
N VAL A 294 -33.71 4.09 0.26
CA VAL A 294 -34.25 4.84 1.40
C VAL A 294 -33.13 5.40 2.31
N PRO A 295 -32.11 4.61 2.71
CA PRO A 295 -30.99 5.13 3.50
C PRO A 295 -30.22 6.26 2.79
N ILE A 296 -29.99 6.13 1.48
CA ILE A 296 -29.28 7.13 0.68
C ILE A 296 -30.08 8.43 0.59
N ALA A 297 -31.40 8.32 0.41
CA ALA A 297 -32.29 9.48 0.36
C ALA A 297 -32.29 10.27 1.69
N ILE A 298 -32.39 9.55 2.82
CA ILE A 298 -32.37 10.13 4.17
C ILE A 298 -31.03 10.81 4.45
N LEU A 299 -29.92 10.15 4.14
CA LEU A 299 -28.58 10.70 4.37
C LEU A 299 -28.35 11.98 3.53
N GLY A 300 -28.75 11.98 2.26
CA GLY A 300 -28.68 13.16 1.40
C GLY A 300 -29.50 14.34 1.93
N ALA A 301 -30.72 14.08 2.40
CA ALA A 301 -31.59 15.10 2.99
C ALA A 301 -30.99 15.70 4.27
N LEU A 302 -30.43 14.86 5.16
CA LEU A 302 -29.78 15.30 6.39
C LEU A 302 -28.55 16.17 6.11
N LEU A 303 -27.74 15.81 5.12
CA LEU A 303 -26.59 16.60 4.68
C LEU A 303 -27.02 17.95 4.10
N ALA A 304 -28.07 17.96 3.28
CA ALA A 304 -28.59 19.20 2.68
C ALA A 304 -29.16 20.16 3.73
N VAL A 305 -29.85 19.63 4.75
CA VAL A 305 -30.43 20.41 5.84
C VAL A 305 -29.34 20.86 6.82
N GLY A 306 -28.41 19.98 7.20
CA GLY A 306 -27.32 20.32 8.12
C GLY A 306 -26.39 21.40 7.58
N ALA A 307 -26.22 21.46 6.26
CA ALA A 307 -25.39 22.48 5.60
C ALA A 307 -26.10 23.84 5.44
N ARG A 308 -27.43 23.88 5.49
CA ARG A 308 -28.23 25.11 5.67
C ARG A 308 -28.22 25.45 7.16
N GLY A 309 -27.13 26.08 7.62
CA GLY A 309 -27.03 26.58 9.01
C GLY A 309 -28.36 27.17 9.48
N ARG A 310 -28.80 26.78 10.69
CA ARG A 310 -30.10 27.21 11.23
C ARG A 310 -30.16 28.74 11.20
N LYS A 311 -31.20 29.28 10.57
CA LYS A 311 -31.56 30.69 10.71
C LYS A 311 -31.90 30.99 12.16
#